data_AF-A0A1M5P5L3-F1
#
_entry.id   AF-A0A1M5P5L3-F1
#
_cell.length_a   1.000
_cell.length_b   1.000
_cell.length_c   1.000
_cell.angle_alpha   90.00
_cell.angle_beta   90.00
_cell.angle_gamma   90.00
#
_symmetry.space_group_name_H-M   'P 1'
#
loop_
_entity.id
_entity.type
_entity.pdbx_description
1 polymer ?
#
loop_
_entity_poly.entity_id
_entity_poly.type
_entity_poly.pdbx_seq_one_letter_code
_entity_poly.pdbx_strand_id
1 'polypeptide(L)'
;MFFFLKNLVSFRSPRCHNGELFKYKWYNLSKNTKIVDKFYVCKQRTEIELGFYQRTGYVSYGLTIAFSIITFIIWKLSTVYSFKNIEILWWFP
;
A
#
# COMPACT_ATOMS: atom_id res chain seq x y z
N MET A 1 7.73 20.18 1.79
CA MET A 1 7.94 18.73 1.58
C MET A 1 8.57 18.02 2.79
N PHE A 2 9.73 18.46 3.30
CA PHE A 2 10.48 17.76 4.37
C PHE A 2 9.75 17.59 5.73
N PHE A 3 8.84 18.50 6.08
CA PHE A 3 8.08 18.40 7.34
C PHE A 3 7.15 17.18 7.38
N PHE A 4 6.60 16.78 6.23
CA PHE A 4 5.66 15.65 6.13
C PHE A 4 6.36 14.30 6.32
N LEU A 5 7.59 14.18 5.82
CA LEU A 5 8.43 12.98 5.96
C LEU A 5 8.78 12.67 7.42
N LYS A 6 9.03 13.70 8.25
CA LYS A 6 9.30 13.50 9.68
C LYS A 6 8.12 12.87 10.42
N ASN A 7 6.89 13.23 10.05
CA ASN A 7 5.69 12.68 10.68
C ASN A 7 5.41 11.24 10.24
N LEU A 8 5.74 10.87 8.99
CA LEU A 8 5.66 9.51 8.48
C LEU A 8 6.61 8.55 9.23
N VAL A 9 7.86 8.96 9.43
CA VAL A 9 8.87 8.13 10.14
C VAL A 9 8.62 8.09 11.64
N SER A 10 8.04 9.15 12.23
CA SER A 10 7.79 9.22 13.66
C SER A 10 6.56 8.42 14.12
N PHE A 11 5.87 7.69 13.23
CA PHE A 11 4.69 6.86 13.54
C PHE A 11 3.66 7.57 14.43
N ARG A 12 3.38 8.83 14.12
CA ARG A 12 2.39 9.64 14.85
C ARG A 12 1.04 9.60 14.18
N SER A 13 0.00 10.02 14.92
CA SER A 13 -1.34 10.16 14.37
C SER A 13 -1.36 11.06 13.11
N PRO A 14 -1.95 10.63 11.98
CA PRO A 14 -1.98 11.42 10.74
C PRO A 14 -2.88 12.66 10.85
N ARG A 15 -3.81 12.68 11.82
CA ARG A 15 -4.74 13.80 12.01
C ARG A 15 -4.18 14.86 12.92
N CYS A 16 -3.67 14.44 14.08
CA CYS A 16 -3.24 15.37 15.13
C CYS A 16 -1.72 15.48 15.30
N HIS A 17 -0.93 14.67 14.58
CA HIS A 17 0.54 14.60 14.62
C HIS A 17 1.15 14.47 16.03
N ASN A 18 0.33 14.13 17.01
CA ASN A 18 0.65 14.03 18.43
C ASN A 18 0.12 12.69 18.95
N GLY A 19 0.96 11.99 19.71
CA GLY A 19 0.69 10.64 20.20
C GLY A 19 1.23 9.53 19.26
N GLU A 20 1.62 8.42 19.86
CA GLU A 20 2.19 7.25 19.18
C GLU A 20 1.08 6.35 18.62
N LEU A 21 1.25 5.88 17.38
CA LEU A 21 0.31 4.97 16.71
C LEU A 21 0.37 3.54 17.26
N PHE A 22 1.55 3.08 17.68
CA PHE A 22 1.77 1.70 18.13
C PHE A 22 1.79 1.61 19.66
N LYS A 23 1.20 0.55 20.22
CA LYS A 23 1.22 0.27 21.68
C LYS A 23 2.60 -0.15 22.17
N TYR A 24 3.45 -0.68 21.28
CA TYR A 24 4.76 -1.24 21.61
C TYR A 24 5.83 -0.70 20.68
N LYS A 25 7.05 -0.55 21.18
CA LYS A 25 8.20 -0.09 20.38
C LYS A 25 8.61 -1.13 19.33
N TRP A 26 9.29 -0.66 18.30
CA TRP A 26 9.68 -1.43 17.10
C TRP A 26 10.50 -2.70 17.40
N TYR A 27 11.28 -2.72 18.49
CA TYR A 27 12.10 -3.86 18.88
C TYR A 27 11.31 -5.05 19.44
N ASN A 28 10.02 -4.89 19.77
CA ASN A 28 9.19 -5.97 20.29
C ASN A 28 8.46 -6.69 19.16
N LEU A 29 9.19 -7.51 18.38
CA LEU A 29 8.73 -8.14 17.13
C LEU A 29 7.42 -8.93 17.25
N SER A 30 7.13 -9.51 18.42
CA SER A 30 5.90 -10.28 18.64
C SER A 30 4.64 -9.41 18.76
N LYS A 31 4.79 -8.15 19.20
CA LYS A 31 3.66 -7.24 19.51
C LYS A 31 3.72 -5.90 18.79
N ASN A 32 4.71 -5.69 17.92
CA ASN A 32 4.94 -4.41 17.22
C ASN A 32 3.81 -4.03 16.23
N THR A 33 2.95 -4.97 15.85
CA THR A 33 1.78 -4.72 14.97
C THR A 33 0.55 -4.18 15.69
N LYS A 34 0.57 -4.09 17.02
CA LYS A 34 -0.60 -3.65 17.81
C LYS A 34 -0.72 -2.12 17.83
N ILE A 35 -1.82 -1.61 17.29
CA ILE A 35 -2.14 -0.18 17.18
C ILE A 35 -3.04 0.24 18.36
N VAL A 36 -3.00 1.52 18.76
CA VAL A 36 -3.92 2.09 19.77
C VAL A 36 -5.32 2.28 19.20
N ASP A 37 -6.36 1.76 19.83
CA ASP A 37 -7.74 1.79 19.31
C ASP A 37 -8.31 3.22 19.22
N LYS A 38 -7.92 4.08 20.18
CA LYS A 38 -8.29 5.50 20.23
C LYS A 38 -7.11 6.34 20.71
N PHE A 39 -6.82 7.43 20.00
CA PHE A 39 -5.79 8.37 20.44
C PHE A 39 -6.26 9.19 21.64
N TYR A 40 -5.43 9.35 22.66
CA TYR A 40 -5.75 10.19 23.83
C TYR A 40 -5.91 11.66 23.46
N VAL A 41 -5.03 12.18 22.58
CA VAL A 41 -4.96 13.61 22.23
C VAL A 41 -6.13 14.04 21.35
N CYS A 42 -6.36 13.34 20.24
CA CYS A 42 -7.40 13.72 19.27
C CYS A 42 -8.68 12.89 19.35
N LYS A 43 -8.77 11.91 20.26
CA LYS A 43 -9.95 11.06 20.49
C LYS A 43 -10.48 10.35 19.22
N GLN A 44 -9.67 10.29 18.17
CA GLN A 44 -9.97 9.64 16.91
C GLN A 44 -9.80 8.13 17.06
N ARG A 45 -10.76 7.34 16.57
CA ARG A 45 -10.59 5.88 16.42
C ARG A 45 -9.64 5.57 15.27
N THR A 46 -8.73 4.64 15.49
CA THR A 46 -7.74 4.18 14.49
C THR A 46 -8.17 2.94 13.74
N GLU A 47 -9.20 2.26 14.24
CA GLU A 47 -9.90 1.21 13.51
C GLU A 47 -10.61 1.82 12.30
N ILE A 48 -9.86 1.90 11.22
CA ILE A 48 -10.36 2.16 9.90
C ILE A 48 -11.19 0.93 9.52
N GLU A 49 -12.44 1.12 9.09
CA GLU A 49 -13.35 0.02 8.77
C GLU A 49 -12.71 -0.94 7.76
N LEU A 50 -12.22 -2.08 8.27
CA LEU A 50 -11.47 -3.07 7.49
C LEU A 50 -12.24 -3.48 6.22
N GLY A 51 -13.57 -3.60 6.34
CA GLY A 51 -14.44 -3.96 5.22
C GLY A 51 -14.41 -2.97 4.05
N PHE A 52 -14.26 -1.67 4.29
CA PHE A 52 -14.22 -0.68 3.22
C PHE A 52 -12.87 -0.70 2.48
N TYR A 53 -11.78 -0.79 3.23
CA TYR A 53 -10.42 -0.75 2.67
C TYR A 53 -10.02 -2.06 1.99
N GLN A 54 -10.48 -3.21 2.49
CA GLN A 54 -10.29 -4.47 1.77
C GLN A 54 -11.00 -4.48 0.42
N ARG A 55 -12.25 -4.00 0.35
CA ARG A 55 -13.02 -3.95 -0.88
C ARG A 55 -12.39 -3.04 -1.93
N THR A 56 -11.97 -1.84 -1.52
CA THR A 56 -11.26 -0.92 -2.43
C THR A 56 -9.91 -1.46 -2.88
N GLY A 57 -9.23 -2.24 -2.03
CA GLY A 57 -8.04 -3.02 -2.40
C GLY A 57 -8.30 -4.03 -3.51
N TYR A 58 -9.37 -4.83 -3.41
CA TYR A 58 -9.73 -5.80 -4.46
C TYR A 58 -10.10 -5.13 -5.80
N VAL A 59 -10.79 -3.99 -5.77
CA VAL A 59 -11.10 -3.22 -6.98
C VAL A 59 -9.81 -2.73 -7.65
N SER A 60 -8.88 -2.19 -6.85
CA SER A 60 -7.59 -1.70 -7.35
C SER A 60 -6.76 -2.85 -7.95
N TYR A 61 -6.75 -4.01 -7.30
CA TYR A 61 -6.08 -5.21 -7.80
C TYR A 61 -6.65 -5.67 -9.16
N GLY A 62 -7.99 -5.70 -9.28
CA GLY A 62 -8.66 -6.00 -10.54
C GLY A 62 -8.29 -5.02 -11.66
N LEU A 63 -8.23 -3.72 -11.35
CA LEU A 63 -7.81 -2.69 -12.29
C LEU A 63 -6.36 -2.91 -12.76
N THR A 64 -5.44 -3.25 -11.86
CA THR A 64 -4.04 -3.52 -12.21
C THR A 64 -3.91 -4.74 -13.12
N ILE A 65 -4.62 -5.84 -12.83
CA ILE A 65 -4.62 -7.03 -13.69
C ILE A 65 -5.13 -6.68 -15.09
N ALA A 66 -6.27 -5.97 -15.17
CA ALA A 66 -6.83 -5.56 -16.45
C ALA A 66 -5.85 -4.70 -17.25
N PHE A 67 -5.19 -3.74 -16.60
CA PHE A 67 -4.18 -2.89 -17.22
C PHE A 67 -2.98 -3.69 -17.74
N SER A 68 -2.47 -4.67 -16.96
CA SER A 68 -1.39 -5.54 -17.40
C SER A 68 -1.79 -6.39 -18.63
N ILE A 69 -3.00 -6.94 -18.65
CA ILE A 69 -3.49 -7.72 -19.80
C ILE A 69 -3.61 -6.83 -21.05
N ILE A 70 -4.17 -5.62 -20.91
CA ILE A 70 -4.34 -4.69 -22.03
C ILE A 70 -2.98 -4.30 -22.61
N THR A 71 -2.03 -3.92 -21.76
CA THR A 71 -0.68 -3.55 -22.21
C THR A 71 0.06 -4.72 -22.87
N PHE A 72 -0.12 -5.95 -22.36
CA PHE A 72 0.42 -7.15 -22.99
C PHE A 72 -0.14 -7.40 -24.39
N ILE A 73 -1.45 -7.26 -24.56
CA ILE A 73 -2.11 -7.45 -25.85
C ILE A 73 -1.65 -6.37 -26.84
N ILE A 74 -1.59 -5.10 -26.42
CA ILE A 74 -1.08 -4.00 -27.25
C ILE A 74 0.35 -4.27 -27.69
N TRP A 75 1.23 -4.69 -26.76
CA TRP A 75 2.61 -5.02 -27.06
C TRP A 75 2.72 -6.18 -28.07
N LYS A 76 1.95 -7.25 -27.87
CA LYS A 76 1.88 -8.40 -28.78
C LYS A 76 1.38 -8.02 -30.18
N LEU A 77 0.40 -7.12 -30.28
CA LEU A 77 -0.14 -6.67 -31.58
C LEU A 77 0.82 -5.72 -32.31
N SER A 78 1.48 -4.82 -31.57
CA SER A 78 2.45 -3.88 -32.14
C SER A 78 3.75 -4.56 -32.58
N THR A 79 4.06 -5.74 -32.04
CA THR A 79 5.36 -6.39 -32.23
C THR A 79 5.16 -7.75 -32.93
N VAL A 80 5.75 -7.93 -34.11
CA VAL A 80 5.76 -9.22 -34.85
C VAL A 80 6.78 -10.20 -34.21
N TYR A 81 6.83 -10.28 -32.88
CA TYR A 81 7.76 -11.20 -32.19
C TYR A 81 7.00 -12.44 -31.71
N SER A 82 7.45 -13.60 -32.21
CA SER A 82 6.98 -14.92 -31.80
C SER A 82 7.62 -15.32 -30.47
N PHE A 83 6.88 -16.05 -29.63
CA PHE A 83 7.20 -16.52 -28.25
C PHE A 83 8.48 -17.35 -28.08
N LYS A 84 9.37 -17.38 -29.08
CA LYS A 84 10.56 -18.23 -29.12
C LYS A 84 11.81 -17.58 -28.51
N ASN A 85 11.81 -16.26 -28.29
CA ASN A 85 12.98 -15.52 -27.81
C ASN A 85 12.79 -14.97 -26.38
N ILE A 86 13.90 -14.78 -25.67
CA ILE A 86 14.05 -14.24 -24.30
C ILE A 86 13.45 -12.83 -24.11
N GLU A 87 13.07 -12.17 -25.21
CA GLU A 87 12.43 -10.85 -25.31
C GLU A 87 11.17 -10.66 -24.45
N ILE A 88 10.47 -11.75 -24.08
CA ILE A 88 9.27 -11.67 -23.23
C ILE A 88 9.55 -11.21 -21.80
N LEU A 89 10.83 -11.23 -21.37
CA LEU A 89 11.29 -10.72 -20.09
C LEU A 89 11.26 -9.18 -20.01
N TRP A 90 11.25 -8.46 -21.13
CA TRP A 90 11.16 -6.98 -21.12
C TRP A 90 9.76 -6.45 -20.79
N TRP A 91 8.72 -7.28 -20.91
CA TRP A 91 7.35 -6.90 -20.55
C TRP A 91 7.02 -7.17 -19.07
N PHE A 92 7.69 -8.13 -18.43
CA PHE A 92 7.58 -8.30 -16.98
C PHE A 92 8.34 -7.16 -16.30
N PRO A 93 7.69 -6.31 -15.49
CA PRO A 93 8.40 -5.31 -14.69
C PRO A 93 9.31 -5.97 -13.64
#